data_AF-A0A0B2VN36-F1
#
_entry.id   AF-A0A0B2VN36-F1
#
_cell.length_a   1.000
_cell.length_b   1.000
_cell.length_c   1.000
_cell.angle_alpha   90.00
_cell.angle_beta   90.00
_cell.angle_gamma   90.00
#
_symmetry.space_group_name_H-M   'P 1'
#
loop_
_entity.id
_entity.type
_entity.pdbx_description
1 polymer ?
#
loop_
_entity_poly.entity_id
_entity_poly.type
_entity_poly.pdbx_seq_one_letter_code
_entity_poly.pdbx_strand_id
1 'polypeptide(L)'
;MRLISNFLLTEFFIICFRSLRGDCRRTTICTETLTCSEFHRDSWIRKREQVATLIRRIRNDTSHSQSLSLAATRDSMHLMSSLCSDHLSAGFLLSDASDHWQIRCIWSGDEKNGTCAPAPNINGPVDYIAPSKWRQLIRKFREEIGCSPKEIEKVEKVQELYICKERCSHAGVGYIPSIFIMSTILFSWATFILPS
;
A
#
# COMPACT_ATOMS: atom_id res chain seq x y z
N MET A 1 40.72 -11.69 -30.13
CA MET A 1 39.99 -10.57 -29.47
C MET A 1 38.51 -10.89 -29.16
N ARG A 2 38.07 -12.16 -29.11
CA ARG A 2 36.69 -12.55 -28.71
C ARG A 2 36.56 -13.03 -27.25
N LEU A 3 37.67 -13.36 -26.60
CA LEU A 3 37.69 -13.93 -25.25
C LEU A 3 37.70 -12.90 -24.11
N ILE A 4 38.18 -11.67 -24.36
CA ILE A 4 38.24 -10.59 -23.35
C ILE A 4 36.85 -9.98 -23.09
N SER A 5 35.97 -9.98 -24.11
CA SER A 5 34.59 -9.48 -23.98
C SER A 5 33.73 -10.38 -23.09
N ASN A 6 33.85 -11.71 -23.24
CA ASN A 6 33.08 -12.65 -22.41
C ASN A 6 33.50 -12.64 -20.94
N PHE A 7 34.79 -12.43 -20.64
CA PHE A 7 35.31 -12.40 -19.27
C PHE A 7 34.89 -11.12 -18.52
N LEU A 8 34.87 -9.97 -19.21
CA LEU A 8 34.35 -8.72 -18.64
C LEU A 8 32.83 -8.76 -18.45
N LEU A 9 32.08 -9.39 -19.35
CA LEU A 9 30.63 -9.57 -19.20
C LEU A 9 30.27 -10.49 -18.02
N THR A 10 31.02 -11.57 -17.79
CA THR A 10 30.76 -12.47 -16.64
C THR A 10 31.17 -11.83 -15.31
N GLU A 11 32.31 -11.13 -15.25
CA GLU A 11 32.71 -10.40 -14.05
C GLU A 11 31.79 -9.21 -13.76
N PHE A 12 31.28 -8.47 -14.76
CA PHE A 12 30.27 -7.43 -14.55
C PHE A 12 28.91 -8.00 -14.12
N PHE A 13 28.48 -9.13 -14.68
CA PHE A 13 27.30 -9.83 -14.21
C PHE A 13 27.46 -10.26 -12.75
N ILE A 14 28.64 -10.75 -12.36
CA ILE A 14 28.94 -11.15 -10.97
C ILE A 14 29.07 -9.95 -10.04
N ILE A 15 29.59 -8.79 -10.48
CA ILE A 15 29.66 -7.56 -9.67
C ILE A 15 28.27 -6.95 -9.47
N CYS A 16 27.41 -6.94 -10.51
CA CYS A 16 26.00 -6.59 -10.35
C CYS A 16 25.28 -7.59 -9.43
N PHE A 17 25.54 -8.90 -9.58
CA PHE A 17 24.94 -9.92 -8.70
C PHE A 17 25.47 -9.88 -7.25
N ARG A 18 26.74 -9.49 -7.03
CA ARG A 18 27.32 -9.35 -5.69
C ARG A 18 26.85 -8.09 -4.98
N SER A 19 26.60 -7.00 -5.72
CA SER A 19 25.91 -5.81 -5.18
C SER A 19 24.44 -6.13 -4.86
N LEU A 20 23.81 -7.03 -5.62
CA LEU A 20 22.48 -7.61 -5.34
C LEU A 20 22.47 -8.68 -4.23
N ARG A 21 23.62 -9.02 -3.63
CA ARG A 21 23.74 -10.05 -2.58
C ARG A 21 23.76 -9.49 -1.16
N GLY A 22 23.48 -8.19 -1.00
CA GLY A 22 23.07 -7.61 0.27
C GLY A 22 21.56 -7.82 0.43
N ASP A 23 21.18 -8.95 1.00
CA ASP A 23 19.86 -9.23 1.57
C ASP A 23 18.66 -8.95 0.62
N CYS A 24 18.27 -9.96 -0.17
CA CYS A 24 17.02 -9.98 -0.94
C CYS A 24 15.78 -10.05 -0.01
N ARG A 25 15.63 -9.08 0.88
CA ARG A 25 14.44 -8.84 1.67
C ARG A 25 13.55 -7.91 0.84
N ARG A 26 12.79 -8.49 -0.11
CA ARG A 26 11.79 -7.85 -0.99
C ARG A 26 12.06 -6.35 -1.21
N THR A 27 12.90 -6.01 -2.18
CA THR A 27 13.17 -4.62 -2.56
C THR A 27 11.89 -3.93 -3.05
N THR A 28 11.19 -3.25 -2.14
CA THR A 28 10.08 -2.37 -2.47
C THR A 28 10.65 -1.07 -3.02
N ILE A 29 10.67 -0.95 -4.34
CA ILE A 29 11.23 0.19 -5.06
C ILE A 29 10.17 1.30 -5.07
N CYS A 30 10.24 2.33 -4.24
CA CYS A 30 9.27 3.43 -4.31
C CYS A 30 9.46 4.21 -5.66
N THR A 31 8.56 4.02 -6.64
CA THR A 31 8.53 4.70 -7.97
C THR A 31 7.41 5.73 -8.02
N GLU A 32 7.39 6.55 -9.08
CA GLU A 32 6.78 7.88 -9.13
C GLU A 32 5.26 7.93 -9.38
N THR A 33 4.55 6.79 -9.38
CA THR A 33 3.17 6.78 -9.89
C THR A 33 2.11 7.25 -8.88
N LEU A 34 2.44 7.34 -7.59
CA LEU A 34 1.54 7.89 -6.57
C LEU A 34 2.33 8.80 -5.61
N THR A 35 2.13 10.11 -5.77
CA THR A 35 2.60 11.14 -4.82
C THR A 35 1.45 11.53 -3.92
N CYS A 36 1.59 11.26 -2.63
CA CYS A 36 0.61 11.72 -1.65
C CYS A 36 0.73 13.24 -1.48
N SER A 37 -0.42 13.89 -1.37
CA SER A 37 -0.55 15.34 -1.31
C SER A 37 -1.56 15.74 -0.24
N GLU A 38 -1.60 17.02 0.11
CA GLU A 38 -2.56 17.57 1.08
C GLU A 38 -4.02 17.34 0.66
N PHE A 39 -4.31 17.21 -0.65
CA PHE A 39 -5.62 16.77 -1.14
C PHE A 39 -6.07 15.43 -0.52
N HIS A 40 -5.15 14.50 -0.33
CA HIS A 40 -5.43 13.21 0.31
C HIS A 40 -5.67 13.37 1.81
N ARG A 41 -5.06 14.37 2.46
CA ARG A 41 -5.37 14.73 3.85
C ARG A 41 -6.80 15.22 3.98
N ASP A 42 -7.23 16.13 3.12
CA ASP A 42 -8.60 16.65 3.14
C ASP A 42 -9.63 15.56 2.85
N SER A 43 -9.30 14.64 1.92
CA SER A 43 -10.10 13.45 1.67
C SER A 43 -10.21 12.54 2.90
N TRP A 44 -9.08 12.30 3.58
CA TRP A 44 -9.04 11.51 4.80
C TRP A 44 -9.86 12.13 5.95
N ILE A 45 -9.70 13.43 6.19
CA ILE A 45 -10.43 14.15 7.25
C ILE A 45 -11.93 14.01 7.02
N ARG A 46 -12.40 14.28 5.79
CA ARG A 46 -13.82 14.11 5.43
C ARG A 46 -14.30 12.67 5.64
N LYS A 47 -13.50 11.67 5.23
CA LYS A 47 -13.83 10.26 5.46
C LYS A 47 -13.95 9.95 6.95
N ARG A 48 -13.08 10.50 7.79
CA ARG A 48 -13.15 10.28 9.24
C ARG A 48 -14.36 10.97 9.88
N GLU A 49 -14.72 12.17 9.46
CA GLU A 49 -15.93 12.85 9.92
C GLU A 49 -17.20 12.06 9.58
N GLN A 50 -17.24 11.47 8.39
CA GLN A 50 -18.33 10.58 7.98
C GLN A 50 -18.41 9.33 8.87
N VAL A 51 -17.27 8.71 9.18
CA VAL A 51 -17.18 7.55 10.10
C VAL A 51 -17.62 7.93 11.51
N ALA A 52 -17.15 9.07 12.04
CA ALA A 52 -17.53 9.55 13.36
C ALA A 52 -19.04 9.79 13.46
N THR A 53 -19.63 10.39 12.42
CA THR A 53 -21.09 10.59 12.32
C THR A 53 -21.83 9.26 12.27
N LEU A 54 -21.33 8.28 11.52
CA LEU A 54 -21.90 6.93 11.43
C LEU A 54 -21.88 6.24 12.80
N ILE A 55 -20.75 6.24 13.50
CA ILE A 55 -20.61 5.63 14.83
C ILE A 55 -21.55 6.28 15.84
N ARG A 56 -21.69 7.62 15.82
CA ARG A 56 -22.66 8.32 16.69
C ARG A 56 -24.09 7.88 16.43
N ARG A 57 -24.49 7.70 15.17
CA ARG A 57 -25.82 7.21 14.81
C ARG A 57 -26.05 5.78 15.32
N ILE A 58 -25.09 4.88 15.06
CA ILE A 58 -25.16 3.49 15.53
C ILE A 58 -25.33 3.43 17.07
N ARG A 59 -24.56 4.23 17.82
CA ARG A 59 -24.67 4.28 19.29
C ARG A 59 -26.01 4.84 19.78
N ASN A 60 -26.52 5.90 19.13
CA ASN A 60 -27.82 6.48 19.47
C ASN A 60 -28.96 5.48 19.20
N ASP A 61 -28.91 4.76 18.09
CA ASP A 61 -29.91 3.74 17.73
C ASP A 61 -29.83 2.53 18.66
N THR A 62 -28.64 2.16 19.16
CA THR A 62 -28.49 1.08 20.15
C THR A 62 -29.10 1.44 21.51
N SER A 63 -29.22 2.74 21.82
CA SER A 63 -29.74 3.25 23.10
C SER A 63 -31.28 3.30 23.15
N HIS A 64 -31.93 3.39 21.99
CA HIS A 64 -33.38 3.25 21.87
C HIS A 64 -33.68 1.84 21.38
N SER A 65 -34.23 0.99 22.24
CA SER A 65 -34.59 -0.40 21.98
C SER A 65 -35.71 -0.56 20.93
N GLN A 66 -35.46 -0.16 19.69
CA GLN A 66 -36.26 -0.47 18.52
C GLN A 66 -35.30 -0.88 17.41
N SER A 67 -35.45 -2.14 17.02
CA SER A 67 -34.99 -2.77 15.77
C SER A 67 -33.97 -1.98 14.96
N LEU A 68 -32.80 -2.60 14.77
CA LEU A 68 -31.65 -2.27 13.92
C LEU A 68 -32.00 -2.03 12.42
N SER A 69 -33.01 -1.23 12.14
CA SER A 69 -33.63 -1.10 10.83
C SER A 69 -34.00 0.33 10.52
N LEU A 70 -33.47 0.81 9.39
CA LEU A 70 -34.13 1.75 8.47
C LEU A 70 -33.94 3.25 8.68
N ALA A 71 -32.90 3.70 9.38
CA ALA A 71 -32.32 5.04 9.13
C ALA A 71 -31.05 4.99 8.26
N ALA A 72 -30.75 3.84 7.67
CA ALA A 72 -29.69 3.69 6.68
C ALA A 72 -30.18 4.25 5.34
N THR A 73 -30.00 5.56 5.15
CA THR A 73 -30.02 6.15 3.80
C THR A 73 -29.12 5.32 2.89
N ARG A 74 -29.49 5.17 1.61
CA ARG A 74 -28.72 4.40 0.60
C ARG A 74 -27.23 4.76 0.62
N ASP A 75 -26.93 6.04 0.83
CA ASP A 75 -25.56 6.56 0.93
C ASP A 75 -24.81 6.04 2.15
N SER A 76 -25.49 5.88 3.29
CA SER A 76 -24.91 5.30 4.51
C SER A 76 -24.58 3.81 4.32
N MET A 77 -25.43 3.06 3.59
CA MET A 77 -25.15 1.65 3.27
C MET A 77 -23.95 1.50 2.34
N HIS A 78 -23.86 2.35 1.29
CA HIS A 78 -22.70 2.35 0.39
C HIS A 78 -21.41 2.73 1.11
N LEU A 79 -21.45 3.75 1.97
CA LEU A 79 -20.32 4.14 2.81
C LEU A 79 -19.89 2.98 3.71
N MET A 80 -20.82 2.35 4.43
CA MET A 80 -20.52 1.25 5.33
C MET A 80 -19.89 0.06 4.58
N SER A 81 -20.44 -0.32 3.42
CA SER A 81 -19.85 -1.38 2.58
C SER A 81 -18.44 -1.02 2.08
N SER A 82 -18.21 0.24 1.70
CA SER A 82 -16.88 0.72 1.33
C SER A 82 -15.90 0.68 2.51
N LEU A 83 -16.33 1.04 3.71
CA LEU A 83 -15.51 0.98 4.92
C LEU A 83 -15.21 -0.46 5.37
N CYS A 84 -16.19 -1.37 5.27
CA CYS A 84 -15.99 -2.78 5.62
C CYS A 84 -15.08 -3.52 4.63
N SER A 85 -14.96 -3.04 3.39
CA SER A 85 -14.04 -3.61 2.40
C SER A 85 -12.65 -2.98 2.43
N ASP A 86 -12.52 -1.74 2.91
CA ASP A 86 -11.23 -1.08 3.10
C ASP A 86 -10.42 -1.79 4.20
N HIS A 87 -9.23 -2.24 3.81
CA HIS A 87 -8.27 -2.91 4.69
C HIS A 87 -6.89 -2.25 4.61
N LEU A 88 -6.75 -1.17 3.83
CA LEU A 88 -5.50 -0.43 3.67
C LEU A 88 -5.46 0.74 4.64
N SER A 89 -6.55 1.51 4.73
CA SER A 89 -6.57 2.75 5.52
C SER A 89 -7.49 2.66 6.74
N ALA A 90 -8.46 1.74 6.72
CA ALA A 90 -9.51 1.63 7.70
C ALA A 90 -9.03 1.49 9.16
N GLY A 91 -7.95 0.74 9.39
CA GLY A 91 -7.39 0.53 10.73
C GLY A 91 -6.89 1.80 11.43
N PHE A 92 -6.69 2.90 10.67
CA PHE A 92 -6.26 4.18 11.24
C PHE A 92 -7.40 5.17 11.48
N LEU A 93 -8.62 4.90 10.99
CA LEU A 93 -9.75 5.83 11.10
C LEU A 93 -10.20 6.08 12.55
N LEU A 94 -9.95 5.14 13.46
CA LEU A 94 -10.29 5.28 14.89
C LEU A 94 -9.14 5.80 15.76
N SER A 95 -7.98 6.09 15.17
CA SER A 95 -6.81 6.51 15.93
C SER A 95 -6.79 8.02 16.07
N ASP A 96 -6.93 8.55 17.30
CA ASP A 96 -6.81 10.00 17.56
C ASP A 96 -5.40 10.52 17.19
N ALA A 97 -4.38 9.68 17.32
CA ALA A 97 -3.01 10.03 16.92
C ALA A 97 -2.89 10.31 15.41
N SER A 98 -3.82 9.80 14.60
CA SER A 98 -3.76 9.93 13.14
C SER A 98 -4.03 11.34 12.62
N ASP A 99 -4.50 12.26 13.44
CA ASP A 99 -4.65 13.68 13.06
C ASP A 99 -3.32 14.38 12.81
N HIS A 100 -2.30 14.00 13.58
CA HIS A 100 -0.97 14.60 13.53
C HIS A 100 -0.03 13.83 12.61
N TRP A 101 -0.50 12.72 12.03
CA TRP A 101 0.31 11.92 11.12
C TRP A 101 0.45 12.61 9.77
N GLN A 102 1.61 12.41 9.15
CA GLN A 102 1.84 12.84 7.77
C GLN A 102 1.13 11.88 6.83
N ILE A 103 0.61 12.40 5.70
CA ILE A 103 0.09 11.55 4.64
C ILE A 103 1.25 10.78 4.04
N ARG A 104 1.11 9.45 4.04
CA ARG A 104 2.09 8.52 3.50
C ARG A 104 1.37 7.55 2.60
N CYS A 105 2.15 6.91 1.74
CA CYS A 105 1.60 5.84 0.95
C CYS A 105 1.72 4.51 1.68
N ILE A 106 0.61 3.77 1.70
CA ILE A 106 0.48 2.50 2.37
C ILE A 106 -0.07 1.43 1.42
N TRP A 107 0.40 0.20 1.55
CA TRP A 107 -0.08 -0.94 0.77
C TRP A 107 0.00 -2.23 1.60
N SER A 108 -0.76 -3.25 1.22
CA SER A 108 -0.79 -4.54 1.92
C SER A 108 -0.15 -5.62 1.07
N GLY A 109 0.85 -6.34 1.59
CA GLY A 109 1.39 -7.56 0.98
C GLY A 109 1.75 -7.45 -0.51
N ASP A 110 1.07 -8.24 -1.34
CA ASP A 110 1.21 -8.40 -2.79
C ASP A 110 0.29 -7.47 -3.61
N GLU A 111 -0.48 -6.60 -2.95
CA GLU A 111 -1.35 -5.66 -3.66
C GLU A 111 -0.54 -4.68 -4.49
N LYS A 112 -0.92 -4.57 -5.77
CA LYS A 112 -0.22 -3.70 -6.73
C LYS A 112 -0.54 -2.22 -6.58
N ASN A 113 -1.56 -1.88 -5.77
CA ASN A 113 -2.08 -0.53 -5.62
C ASN A 113 -1.95 -0.09 -4.16
N GLY A 114 -1.08 0.88 -3.91
CA GLY A 114 -1.04 1.60 -2.65
C GLY A 114 -2.12 2.69 -2.58
N THR A 115 -2.45 3.10 -1.37
CA THR A 115 -3.33 4.25 -1.09
C THR A 115 -2.61 5.28 -0.24
N CYS A 116 -3.06 6.53 -0.29
CA CYS A 116 -2.55 7.60 0.57
C CYS A 116 -3.44 7.75 1.80
N ALA A 117 -2.85 7.61 2.98
CA ALA A 117 -3.51 7.88 4.24
C ALA A 117 -2.49 8.34 5.30
N PRO A 118 -2.93 8.97 6.40
CA PRO A 118 -2.03 9.26 7.50
C PRO A 118 -1.51 7.95 8.08
N ALA A 119 -0.19 7.89 8.25
CA ALA A 119 0.47 6.75 8.87
C ALA A 119 1.49 7.23 9.92
N PRO A 120 1.79 6.39 10.94
CA PRO A 120 2.78 6.72 11.96
C PRO A 120 4.11 7.17 11.37
N ASN A 121 4.84 7.99 12.10
CA ASN A 121 6.17 8.39 11.68
C ASN A 121 7.12 7.18 11.70
N ILE A 122 7.90 7.04 10.65
CA ILE A 122 8.86 5.96 10.47
C ILE A 122 10.26 6.55 10.31
N ASN A 123 11.25 5.88 10.91
CA ASN A 123 12.63 6.35 10.92
C ASN A 123 13.35 6.07 9.60
N GLY A 124 12.89 5.05 8.85
CA GLY A 124 13.45 4.65 7.56
C GLY A 124 12.64 5.12 6.34
N PRO A 125 13.11 4.80 5.12
CA PRO A 125 12.37 5.08 3.89
C PRO A 125 11.09 4.25 3.78
N VAL A 126 11.13 3.01 4.31
CA VAL A 126 10.01 2.07 4.37
C VAL A 126 9.97 1.44 5.76
N ASP A 127 8.77 1.21 6.27
CA ASP A 127 8.50 0.42 7.47
C ASP A 127 7.28 -0.47 7.26
N TYR A 128 7.01 -1.38 8.19
CA TYR A 128 5.84 -2.24 8.12
C TYR A 128 5.19 -2.47 9.48
N ILE A 129 3.87 -2.66 9.46
CA ILE A 129 3.08 -3.14 10.60
C ILE A 129 2.87 -4.63 10.42
N ALA A 130 3.32 -5.41 11.41
CA ALA A 130 3.17 -6.86 11.40
C ALA A 130 1.70 -7.28 11.21
N PRO A 131 1.44 -8.42 10.52
CA PRO A 131 0.08 -8.84 10.19
C PRO A 131 -0.82 -8.96 11.41
N SER A 132 -0.34 -9.52 12.52
CA SER A 132 -1.11 -9.66 13.76
C SER A 132 -1.64 -8.32 14.28
N LYS A 133 -0.77 -7.31 14.34
CA LYS A 133 -1.12 -5.96 14.80
C LYS A 133 -2.05 -5.27 13.81
N TRP A 134 -1.80 -5.40 12.51
CA TRP A 134 -2.63 -4.77 11.49
C TRP A 134 -4.04 -5.36 11.45
N ARG A 135 -4.15 -6.69 11.51
CA ARG A 135 -5.42 -7.41 11.62
C ARG A 135 -6.21 -6.98 12.85
N GLN A 136 -5.56 -6.81 14.00
CA GLN A 136 -6.22 -6.34 15.21
C GLN A 136 -6.85 -4.95 15.02
N LEU A 137 -6.14 -4.03 14.38
CA LEU A 137 -6.64 -2.68 14.12
C LEU A 137 -7.85 -2.69 13.18
N ILE A 138 -7.79 -3.44 12.07
CA ILE A 138 -8.92 -3.54 11.13
C ILE A 138 -10.10 -4.25 11.77
N ARG A 139 -9.87 -5.34 12.51
CA ARG A 139 -10.92 -6.09 13.21
C ARG A 139 -11.68 -5.17 14.17
N LYS A 140 -10.95 -4.45 15.03
CA LYS A 140 -11.55 -3.47 15.96
C LYS A 140 -12.36 -2.42 15.21
N PHE A 141 -11.87 -1.92 14.08
CA PHE A 141 -12.61 -0.97 13.27
C PHE A 141 -13.92 -1.56 12.72
N ARG A 142 -13.87 -2.75 12.12
CA ARG A 142 -15.05 -3.41 11.54
C ARG A 142 -16.10 -3.77 12.58
N GLU A 143 -15.67 -4.13 13.79
CA GLU A 143 -16.56 -4.36 14.93
C GLU A 143 -17.23 -3.06 15.37
N GLU A 144 -16.48 -1.96 15.49
CA GLU A 144 -17.00 -0.65 15.94
C GLU A 144 -18.07 -0.07 14.99
N ILE A 145 -17.91 -0.27 13.67
CA ILE A 145 -18.88 0.21 12.68
C ILE A 145 -19.99 -0.80 12.35
N GLY A 146 -19.98 -2.00 12.96
CA GLY A 146 -21.03 -3.01 12.78
C GLY A 146 -20.99 -3.77 11.45
N CYS A 147 -19.80 -4.06 10.90
CA CYS A 147 -19.68 -4.90 9.70
C CYS A 147 -20.19 -6.33 9.93
N SER A 148 -20.52 -7.03 8.85
CA SER A 148 -20.99 -8.42 8.95
C SER A 148 -19.89 -9.36 9.46
N PRO A 149 -20.24 -10.48 10.14
CA PRO A 149 -19.25 -11.45 10.62
C PRO A 149 -18.34 -11.99 9.50
N LYS A 150 -18.89 -12.16 8.30
CA LYS A 150 -18.14 -12.58 7.10
C LYS A 150 -17.07 -11.55 6.71
N GLU A 151 -17.36 -10.26 6.86
CA GLU A 151 -16.38 -9.20 6.59
C GLU A 151 -15.33 -9.10 7.68
N ILE A 152 -15.70 -9.33 8.94
CA ILE A 152 -14.74 -9.40 10.05
C ILE A 152 -13.78 -10.58 9.86
N GLU A 153 -14.28 -11.76 9.46
CA GLU A 153 -13.45 -12.95 9.22
C GLU A 153 -12.46 -12.77 8.05
N LYS A 154 -12.82 -11.98 7.02
CA LYS A 154 -11.90 -11.67 5.91
C LYS A 154 -10.61 -10.99 6.36
N VAL A 155 -10.58 -10.39 7.56
CA VAL A 155 -9.37 -9.77 8.12
C VAL A 155 -8.24 -10.79 8.29
N GLU A 156 -8.52 -12.08 8.53
CA GLU A 156 -7.48 -13.10 8.69
C GLU A 156 -6.61 -13.30 7.45
N LYS A 157 -7.12 -12.92 6.28
CA LYS A 157 -6.38 -12.98 5.01
C LYS A 157 -5.52 -11.75 4.75
N VAL A 158 -5.65 -10.70 5.57
CA VAL A 158 -4.89 -9.46 5.41
C VAL A 158 -3.43 -9.71 5.82
N GLN A 159 -2.50 -9.23 5.00
CA GLN A 159 -1.06 -9.36 5.20
C GLN A 159 -0.53 -8.18 6.03
N GLU A 160 0.80 -8.06 6.13
CA GLU A 160 1.45 -6.88 6.69
C GLU A 160 1.08 -5.61 5.89
N LEU A 161 0.98 -4.48 6.60
CA LEU A 161 0.84 -3.16 5.99
C LEU A 161 2.20 -2.52 5.89
N TYR A 162 2.61 -2.13 4.70
CA TYR A 162 3.81 -1.37 4.48
C TYR A 162 3.52 0.13 4.41
N ILE A 163 4.47 0.94 4.84
CA ILE A 163 4.40 2.41 4.87
C ILE A 163 5.66 2.94 4.17
N CYS A 164 5.53 3.72 3.09
CA CYS A 164 6.66 4.45 2.47
C CYS A 164 6.56 5.93 2.81
N LYS A 165 7.71 6.54 3.14
CA LYS A 165 7.81 7.95 3.55
C LYS A 165 7.54 8.92 2.39
N GLU A 166 7.94 8.58 1.17
CA GLU A 166 7.99 9.56 0.07
C GLU A 166 7.29 9.12 -1.24
N ARG A 167 7.26 7.83 -1.61
CA ARG A 167 6.73 7.39 -2.92
C ARG A 167 6.11 5.98 -2.85
N CYS A 168 5.24 5.63 -3.79
CA CYS A 168 4.65 4.29 -3.89
C CYS A 168 4.75 3.75 -5.31
N SER A 169 5.35 2.56 -5.49
CA SER A 169 5.33 1.89 -6.79
C SER A 169 4.35 0.74 -6.88
N HIS A 170 3.86 0.62 -8.11
CA HIS A 170 3.57 -0.64 -8.78
C HIS A 170 4.88 -1.39 -9.07
N ALA A 171 4.93 -2.71 -8.87
CA ALA A 171 6.05 -3.54 -9.33
C ALA A 171 6.10 -3.55 -10.88
N GLY A 172 6.91 -2.66 -11.44
CA GLY A 172 7.30 -2.62 -12.85
C GLY A 172 8.80 -2.33 -12.92
N VAL A 173 9.49 -2.95 -13.90
CA VAL A 173 10.92 -2.73 -14.13
C VAL A 173 11.15 -1.24 -14.29
N GLY A 174 11.94 -0.63 -13.38
CA GLY A 174 12.22 0.80 -13.42
C GLY A 174 12.82 1.24 -14.76
N TYR A 175 12.74 2.54 -15.06
CA TYR A 175 13.26 3.09 -16.32
C TYR A 175 14.76 2.77 -16.51
N ILE A 176 15.55 2.82 -15.43
CA ILE A 176 16.99 2.50 -15.45
C ILE A 176 17.24 1.06 -15.96
N PRO A 177 16.73 -0.01 -15.31
CA PRO A 177 16.91 -1.37 -15.83
C PRO A 177 16.26 -1.59 -17.20
N SER A 178 15.17 -0.87 -17.54
CA SER A 178 14.56 -0.93 -18.87
C SER A 178 15.46 -0.31 -19.96
N ILE A 179 16.10 0.83 -19.70
CA ILE A 179 17.10 1.42 -20.61
C ILE A 179 18.26 0.45 -20.79
N PHE A 180 18.74 -0.15 -19.71
CA PHE A 180 19.84 -1.12 -19.80
C PHE A 180 19.44 -2.30 -20.69
N ILE A 181 18.27 -2.91 -20.48
CA ILE A 181 17.77 -4.01 -21.34
C ILE A 181 17.66 -3.57 -22.80
N MET A 182 17.06 -2.40 -23.06
CA MET A 182 16.90 -1.86 -24.42
C MET A 182 18.25 -1.55 -25.08
N SER A 183 19.21 -1.03 -24.32
CA SER A 183 20.57 -0.75 -24.81
C SER A 183 21.30 -2.05 -25.16
N THR A 184 21.19 -3.10 -24.34
CA THR A 184 21.80 -4.40 -24.64
C THR A 184 21.19 -5.04 -25.89
N ILE A 185 19.87 -4.91 -26.10
CA ILE A 185 19.19 -5.40 -27.30
C ILE A 185 19.67 -4.63 -28.54
N LEU A 186 19.74 -3.30 -28.46
CA LEU A 186 20.22 -2.44 -29.55
C LEU A 186 21.68 -2.71 -29.91
N PHE A 187 22.55 -2.89 -28.91
CA PHE A 187 23.95 -3.27 -29.14
C PHE A 187 24.08 -4.64 -29.79
N SER A 188 23.29 -5.62 -29.33
CA SER A 188 23.30 -6.98 -29.90
C SER A 188 22.88 -6.95 -31.37
N TRP A 189 21.82 -6.19 -31.69
CA TRP A 189 21.36 -5.98 -33.07
C TRP A 189 22.41 -5.27 -33.94
N ALA A 190 23.04 -4.21 -33.43
CA ALA A 190 24.08 -3.48 -34.17
C ALA A 190 25.29 -4.38 -34.49
N THR A 191 25.72 -5.22 -33.55
CA THR A 191 26.83 -6.17 -33.77
C THR A 191 26.49 -7.32 -34.71
N PHE A 192 25.20 -7.62 -34.91
CA PHE A 192 24.74 -8.68 -35.81
C PHE A 192 24.55 -8.18 -37.25
N ILE A 193 24.20 -6.90 -37.43
CA ILE A 193 23.91 -6.29 -38.74
C ILE A 193 25.16 -5.70 -39.42
N LEU A 194 26.19 -5.28 -38.66
CA LEU A 194 27.46 -4.85 -39.24
C LEU A 194 28.32 -6.10 -39.55
N PRO A 195 28.44 -6.55 -40.80
CA PRO A 195 29.47 -7.50 -41.15
C PRO A 195 30.80 -6.74 -41.05
N SER A 196 31.70 -7.21 -40.20
CA SER A 196 33.11 -6.87 -40.28
C SER A 196 33.68 -7.18 -41.65
#